data_AF-A0A7H0LDY8-F1
#
_entry.id   AF-A0A7H0LDY8-F1
#
_cell.length_a   1.000
_cell.length_b   1.000
_cell.length_c   1.000
_cell.angle_alpha   90.00
_cell.angle_beta   90.00
_cell.angle_gamma   90.00
#
_symmetry.space_group_name_H-M   'P 1'
#
loop_
_entity.id
_entity.type
_entity.pdbx_description
1 polymer ?
#
loop_
_entity_poly.entity_id
_entity_poly.type
_entity_poly.pdbx_seq_one_letter_code
_entity_poly.pdbx_strand_id
1 'polypeptide(L)'
;MRQWIIVGSAAAIMLVAGNPAAARKAAAAQTVSSLLKGASEQGGPSYATFRKVAIGEGWVPAPQPDCTKEVYGLDGPLPGKANICDALPEIESCSSNGLCLMIFKHKVDKRSLSVTTYGDYNSWDTPGEEGALYVQGGDIGR
;
A
#
# COMPACT_ATOMS: atom_id res chain seq x y z
N MET A 1 14.48 -33.83 -61.11
CA MET A 1 15.00 -33.03 -59.98
C MET A 1 13.82 -32.34 -59.32
N ARG A 2 13.68 -32.53 -58.00
CA ARG A 2 12.61 -32.01 -57.13
C ARG A 2 12.81 -30.52 -56.89
N GLN A 3 11.75 -29.71 -56.87
CA GLN A 3 11.66 -28.64 -55.88
C GLN A 3 10.20 -28.26 -55.61
N TRP A 4 9.76 -28.53 -54.38
CA TRP A 4 8.49 -28.12 -53.80
C TRP A 4 8.71 -26.75 -53.14
N ILE A 5 7.89 -25.75 -53.49
CA ILE A 5 7.88 -24.47 -52.77
C ILE A 5 6.94 -24.63 -51.58
N ILE A 6 7.53 -24.72 -50.39
CA ILE A 6 6.84 -24.58 -49.11
C ILE A 6 6.49 -23.09 -48.99
N VAL A 7 5.22 -22.75 -49.14
CA VAL A 7 4.70 -21.43 -48.78
C VAL A 7 4.65 -21.39 -47.25
N GLY A 8 5.66 -20.76 -46.65
CA GLY A 8 5.71 -20.53 -45.21
C GLY A 8 4.57 -19.62 -44.78
N SER A 9 3.65 -20.16 -43.99
CA SER A 9 2.67 -19.36 -43.25
C SER A 9 3.40 -18.53 -42.21
N ALA A 10 3.45 -17.21 -42.41
CA ALA A 10 3.82 -16.27 -41.37
C ALA A 10 2.72 -16.27 -40.30
N ALA A 11 2.97 -16.91 -39.16
CA ALA A 11 2.14 -16.74 -37.98
C ALA A 11 2.27 -15.29 -37.50
N ALA A 12 1.23 -14.49 -37.68
CA ALA A 12 1.13 -13.16 -37.11
C ALA A 12 0.99 -13.27 -35.59
N ILE A 13 2.05 -12.93 -34.86
CA ILE A 13 1.98 -12.67 -33.42
C ILE A 13 1.18 -11.37 -33.26
N MET A 14 -0.11 -11.50 -32.95
CA MET A 14 -0.91 -10.35 -32.53
C MET A 14 -0.47 -9.93 -31.13
N LEU A 15 0.35 -8.88 -31.07
CA LEU A 15 0.50 -8.07 -29.87
C LEU A 15 -0.85 -7.39 -29.61
N VAL A 16 -1.67 -7.99 -28.75
CA VAL A 16 -2.79 -7.28 -28.13
C VAL A 16 -2.17 -6.14 -27.33
N ALA A 17 -2.29 -4.91 -27.83
CA ALA A 17 -1.90 -3.71 -27.10
C ALA A 17 -2.79 -3.61 -25.85
N GLY A 18 -2.36 -4.25 -24.76
CA GLY A 18 -3.02 -4.13 -23.47
C GLY A 18 -3.10 -2.66 -23.08
N ASN A 19 -4.25 -2.25 -22.53
CA ASN A 19 -4.45 -0.86 -22.11
C ASN A 19 -3.32 -0.45 -21.13
N PRO A 20 -2.46 0.53 -21.47
CA PRO A 20 -1.29 0.89 -20.66
C PRO A 20 -1.67 1.34 -19.24
N ALA A 21 -2.90 1.84 -19.05
CA ALA A 21 -3.44 2.15 -17.74
C ALA A 21 -3.69 0.89 -16.90
N ALA A 22 -4.17 -0.21 -17.49
CA ALA A 22 -4.39 -1.46 -16.79
C ALA A 22 -3.06 -2.13 -16.39
N ALA A 23 -2.05 -2.09 -17.27
CA ALA A 23 -0.72 -2.59 -16.96
C ALA A 23 -0.07 -1.85 -15.79
N ARG A 24 -0.19 -0.51 -15.74
CA ARG A 24 0.29 0.31 -14.60
C ARG A 24 -0.41 -0.03 -13.29
N LYS A 25 -1.74 -0.20 -13.30
CA LYS A 25 -2.52 -0.61 -12.12
C LYS A 25 -2.09 -1.97 -11.56
N ALA A 26 -1.78 -2.91 -12.45
CA ALA A 26 -1.31 -4.24 -12.07
C ALA A 26 0.10 -4.16 -11.47
N ALA A 27 1.01 -3.40 -12.09
CA ALA A 27 2.36 -3.18 -11.58
C ALA A 27 2.35 -2.52 -10.19
N ALA A 28 1.56 -1.46 -10.00
CA ALA A 28 1.40 -0.79 -8.70
C ALA A 28 0.94 -1.73 -7.59
N ALA A 29 -0.07 -2.56 -7.88
CA ALA A 29 -0.55 -3.56 -6.93
C ALA A 29 0.49 -4.64 -6.67
N GLN A 30 1.29 -5.01 -7.67
CA GLN A 30 2.33 -6.02 -7.53
C GLN A 30 3.51 -5.50 -6.70
N THR A 31 3.93 -4.24 -6.88
CA THR A 31 4.95 -3.57 -6.06
C THR A 31 4.54 -3.57 -4.59
N VAL A 32 3.35 -3.06 -4.29
CA VAL A 32 2.85 -3.00 -2.90
C VAL A 32 2.63 -4.39 -2.33
N SER A 33 2.04 -5.32 -3.09
CA SER A 33 1.86 -6.70 -2.63
C SER A 33 3.18 -7.39 -2.31
N SER A 34 4.26 -7.08 -3.04
CA SER A 34 5.58 -7.64 -2.76
C SER A 34 6.16 -7.08 -1.45
N LEU A 35 5.97 -5.80 -1.17
CA LEU A 35 6.35 -5.20 0.11
C LEU A 35 5.58 -5.81 1.28
N LEU A 36 4.27 -6.03 1.11
CA LEU A 36 3.42 -6.65 2.13
C LEU A 36 3.78 -8.12 2.38
N LYS A 37 4.09 -8.90 1.33
CA LYS A 37 4.53 -10.30 1.48
C LYS A 37 5.89 -10.45 2.12
N GLY A 38 6.76 -9.45 1.94
CA GLY A 38 8.05 -9.37 2.63
C GLY A 38 7.94 -8.92 4.08
N ALA A 39 6.78 -8.42 4.51
CA ALA A 39 6.51 -8.05 5.89
C ALA A 39 6.09 -9.28 6.70
N SER A 40 6.59 -9.38 7.93
CA SER A 40 6.19 -10.38 8.90
C SER A 40 6.15 -9.78 10.30
N GLU A 41 5.71 -10.58 11.27
CA GLU A 41 5.80 -10.23 12.70
C GLU A 41 7.24 -9.92 13.16
N GLN A 42 8.25 -10.45 12.46
CA GLN A 42 9.67 -10.20 12.77
C GLN A 42 10.20 -8.89 12.16
N GLY A 43 9.37 -8.14 11.43
CA GLY A 43 9.70 -6.85 10.84
C GLY A 43 9.57 -6.85 9.32
N GLY A 44 8.92 -5.81 8.79
CA GLY A 44 8.91 -5.46 7.38
C GLY A 44 9.62 -4.12 7.13
N PRO A 45 9.42 -3.49 5.96
CA PRO A 45 9.95 -2.14 5.74
C PRO A 45 9.38 -1.17 6.77
N SER A 46 10.15 -0.12 7.11
CA SER A 46 9.61 0.98 7.90
C SER A 46 8.40 1.60 7.22
N TYR A 47 7.45 2.05 8.03
CA TYR A 47 6.21 2.60 7.54
C TYR A 47 6.42 3.81 6.63
N ALA A 48 7.35 4.70 6.97
CA ALA A 48 7.73 5.83 6.11
C ALA A 48 8.16 5.37 4.71
N THR A 49 8.99 4.31 4.64
CA THR A 49 9.45 3.73 3.38
C THR A 49 8.29 3.15 2.58
N PHE A 50 7.46 2.34 3.24
CA PHE A 50 6.27 1.75 2.63
C PHE A 50 5.31 2.82 2.10
N ARG A 51 4.96 3.82 2.94
CA ARG A 51 4.02 4.88 2.61
C ARG A 51 4.48 5.67 1.40
N LYS A 52 5.77 5.98 1.32
CA LYS A 52 6.37 6.66 0.16
C LYS A 52 6.18 5.85 -1.13
N VAL A 53 6.43 4.53 -1.09
CA VAL A 53 6.24 3.65 -2.25
C VAL A 53 4.75 3.56 -2.61
N ALA A 54 3.87 3.33 -1.64
CA ALA A 54 2.43 3.24 -1.88
C ALA A 54 1.90 4.51 -2.56
N ILE A 55 2.28 5.70 -2.07
CA ILE A 55 1.90 6.98 -2.69
C ILE A 55 2.45 7.12 -4.11
N GLY A 56 3.71 6.72 -4.33
CA GLY A 56 4.34 6.71 -5.65
C GLY A 56 3.60 5.81 -6.65
N GLU A 57 3.04 4.70 -6.17
CA GLU A 57 2.25 3.74 -6.95
C GLU A 57 0.76 4.13 -7.09
N GLY A 58 0.39 5.35 -6.68
CA GLY A 58 -0.95 5.87 -6.90
C GLY A 58 -1.97 5.51 -5.82
N TRP A 59 -1.54 4.95 -4.70
CA TRP A 59 -2.35 4.86 -3.49
C TRP A 59 -2.42 6.21 -2.79
N VAL A 60 -3.56 6.51 -2.15
CA VAL A 60 -3.72 7.71 -1.31
C VAL A 60 -4.17 7.29 0.07
N PRO A 61 -3.70 7.98 1.12
CA PRO A 61 -4.30 7.86 2.43
C PRO A 61 -5.81 8.03 2.36
N ALA A 62 -6.55 7.15 3.04
CA ALA A 62 -8.00 7.22 3.11
C ALA A 62 -8.40 7.81 4.47
N PRO A 63 -8.90 9.05 4.54
CA PRO A 63 -9.33 9.67 5.80
C PRO A 63 -10.32 8.81 6.57
N GLN A 64 -10.04 8.59 7.85
CA GLN A 64 -10.87 7.80 8.74
C GLN A 64 -11.66 8.72 9.69
N PRO A 65 -13.00 8.82 9.55
CA PRO A 65 -13.81 9.78 10.30
C PRO A 65 -13.79 9.52 11.81
N ASP A 66 -13.65 8.26 12.21
CA ASP A 66 -13.64 7.84 13.61
C ASP A 66 -12.22 7.70 14.18
N CYS A 67 -11.20 8.19 13.48
CA CYS A 67 -9.80 8.00 13.86
C CYS A 67 -9.50 8.38 15.32
N THR A 68 -9.96 9.56 15.80
CA THR A 68 -9.66 9.97 17.18
C THR A 68 -10.30 9.07 18.21
N LYS A 69 -11.47 8.50 17.88
CA LYS A 69 -12.16 7.56 18.74
C LYS A 69 -11.44 6.23 18.78
N GLU A 70 -11.03 5.71 17.63
CA GLU A 70 -10.38 4.41 17.53
C GLU A 70 -8.89 4.43 17.93
N VAL A 71 -8.22 5.57 17.84
CA VAL A 71 -6.80 5.73 18.21
C VAL A 71 -6.63 6.26 19.63
N TYR A 72 -7.50 7.17 20.10
CA TYR A 72 -7.39 7.79 21.42
C TYR A 72 -8.48 7.38 22.41
N GLY A 73 -9.58 6.75 21.96
CA GLY A 73 -10.75 6.51 22.80
C GLY A 73 -11.55 7.78 23.11
N LEU A 74 -11.42 8.83 22.29
CA LEU A 74 -12.01 10.15 22.52
C LEU A 74 -12.80 10.65 21.30
N ASP A 75 -13.88 11.39 21.54
CA ASP A 75 -14.65 12.09 20.49
C ASP A 75 -13.95 13.38 20.00
N GLY A 76 -12.62 13.35 19.86
CA GLY A 76 -11.80 14.50 19.42
C GLY A 76 -10.29 14.31 19.63
N PRO A 77 -9.46 15.28 19.20
CA PRO A 77 -8.01 15.20 19.33
C PRO A 77 -7.56 15.26 20.79
N LEU A 78 -6.36 14.74 21.06
CA LEU A 78 -5.74 14.85 22.39
C LEU A 78 -5.44 16.32 22.74
N PRO A 79 -5.92 16.83 23.89
CA PRO A 79 -5.66 18.20 24.30
C PRO A 79 -4.16 18.50 24.41
N GLY A 80 -3.72 19.60 23.79
CA GLY A 80 -2.33 20.06 23.85
C GLY A 80 -1.33 19.24 23.03
N LYS A 81 -1.79 18.31 22.17
CA LYS A 81 -0.96 17.53 21.26
C LYS A 81 -1.39 17.73 19.81
N ALA A 82 -0.45 17.58 18.88
CA ALA A 82 -0.78 17.46 17.46
C ALA A 82 -1.62 16.19 17.25
N ASN A 83 -2.64 16.28 16.40
CA ASN A 83 -3.52 15.15 16.12
C ASN A 83 -2.86 14.21 15.11
N ILE A 84 -2.61 12.96 15.51
CA ILE A 84 -2.01 11.97 14.60
C ILE A 84 -2.91 11.69 13.40
N CYS A 85 -4.24 11.78 13.57
CA CYS A 85 -5.20 11.58 12.51
C CYS A 85 -5.08 12.60 11.37
N ASP A 86 -4.50 13.78 11.65
CA ASP A 86 -4.25 14.79 10.61
C ASP A 86 -2.97 14.47 9.83
N ALA A 87 -1.95 13.91 10.50
CA ALA A 87 -0.67 13.52 9.88
C ALA A 87 -0.76 12.19 9.12
N LEU A 88 -1.52 11.25 9.68
CA LEU A 88 -1.79 9.91 9.17
C LEU A 88 -3.30 9.76 8.95
N PRO A 89 -3.91 10.43 7.96
CA PRO A 89 -5.34 10.29 7.69
C PRO A 89 -5.76 8.86 7.37
N GLU A 90 -4.82 8.01 6.92
CA GLU A 90 -5.03 6.59 6.71
C GLU A 90 -5.20 5.74 7.97
N ILE A 91 -4.87 6.23 9.16
CA ILE A 91 -4.93 5.44 10.39
C ILE A 91 -6.39 5.19 10.80
N GLU A 92 -6.78 3.92 10.84
CA GLU A 92 -8.14 3.50 11.14
C GLU A 92 -8.31 3.18 12.62
N SER A 93 -7.40 2.39 13.17
CA SER A 93 -7.39 2.04 14.59
C SER A 93 -5.97 1.76 15.06
N CYS A 94 -5.74 1.94 16.36
CA CYS A 94 -4.53 1.50 17.03
C CYS A 94 -4.87 0.85 18.35
N SER A 95 -4.28 -0.30 18.60
CA SER A 95 -4.35 -0.95 19.90
C SER A 95 -3.25 -0.45 20.83
N SER A 96 -3.43 -0.65 22.14
CA SER A 96 -2.47 -0.23 23.16
C SER A 96 -1.12 -0.95 23.11
N ASN A 97 -1.01 -2.04 22.34
CA ASN A 97 0.26 -2.77 22.16
C ASN A 97 1.10 -2.28 20.96
N GLY A 98 0.63 -1.25 20.24
CA GLY A 98 1.34 -0.66 19.11
C GLY A 98 0.97 -1.25 17.74
N LEU A 99 0.02 -2.19 17.64
CA LEU A 99 -0.58 -2.58 16.37
C LEU A 99 -1.54 -1.50 15.88
N CYS A 100 -1.38 -1.05 14.64
CA CYS A 100 -2.32 -0.14 13.98
C CYS A 100 -2.75 -0.69 12.62
N LEU A 101 -3.99 -0.39 12.24
CA LEU A 101 -4.53 -0.63 10.91
C LEU A 101 -4.53 0.68 10.12
N MET A 102 -3.96 0.65 8.92
CA MET A 102 -3.87 1.78 8.00
C MET A 102 -4.59 1.45 6.69
N ILE A 103 -5.36 2.39 6.17
CA ILE A 103 -6.19 2.22 4.97
C ILE A 103 -5.82 3.23 3.89
N PHE A 104 -5.55 2.72 2.69
CA PHE A 104 -5.33 3.50 1.49
C PHE A 104 -6.37 3.17 0.42
N LYS A 105 -6.61 4.12 -0.48
CA LYS A 105 -7.40 3.90 -1.70
C LYS A 105 -6.56 4.13 -2.93
N HIS A 106 -6.70 3.27 -3.94
CA HIS A 106 -6.03 3.51 -5.21
C HIS A 106 -6.80 4.56 -6.04
N LYS A 107 -6.11 5.60 -6.51
CA LYS A 107 -6.72 6.78 -7.16
C LYS A 107 -7.63 6.40 -8.33
N VAL A 108 -7.22 5.39 -9.12
CA VAL A 108 -7.81 5.10 -10.44
C VAL A 108 -8.84 3.97 -10.41
N ASP A 109 -8.58 2.88 -9.68
CA ASP A 109 -9.45 1.70 -9.68
C ASP A 109 -10.19 1.47 -8.36
N LYS A 110 -10.06 2.40 -7.41
CA LYS A 110 -10.84 2.47 -6.16
C LYS A 110 -10.66 1.27 -5.21
N ARG A 111 -9.73 0.36 -5.51
CA ARG A 111 -9.30 -0.70 -4.62
C ARG A 111 -8.86 -0.15 -3.28
N SER A 112 -9.05 -0.95 -2.24
CA SER A 112 -8.58 -0.67 -0.89
C SER A 112 -7.27 -1.39 -0.64
N LEU A 113 -6.35 -0.73 0.07
CA LEU A 113 -5.13 -1.34 0.58
C LEU A 113 -5.18 -1.21 2.09
N SER A 114 -5.24 -2.35 2.77
CA SER A 114 -5.20 -2.46 4.21
C SER A 114 -3.79 -2.85 4.62
N VAL A 115 -3.24 -2.18 5.63
CA VAL A 115 -1.85 -2.37 6.06
C VAL A 115 -1.84 -2.44 7.58
N THR A 116 -1.31 -3.53 8.11
CA THR A 116 -1.06 -3.67 9.54
C THR A 116 0.36 -3.22 9.82
N THR A 117 0.52 -2.33 10.78
CA THR A 117 1.81 -1.85 11.27
C THR A 117 1.99 -2.17 12.73
N TYR A 118 3.23 -2.24 13.19
CA TYR A 118 3.56 -2.35 14.60
C TYR A 118 4.64 -1.35 14.99
N GLY A 119 4.47 -0.78 16.19
CA GLY A 119 5.45 0.10 16.81
C GLY A 119 4.89 1.48 17.16
N ASP A 120 5.75 2.47 17.32
CA ASP A 120 5.35 3.82 17.73
C ASP A 120 4.94 4.67 16.51
N TYR A 121 3.65 4.90 16.35
CA TYR A 121 3.12 5.75 15.28
C TYR A 121 3.54 7.21 15.40
N ASN A 122 4.05 7.68 16.55
CA ASN A 122 4.56 9.04 16.68
C ASN A 122 5.89 9.23 15.94
N SER A 123 6.55 8.15 15.53
CA SER A 123 7.77 8.14 14.70
C SER A 123 7.50 7.63 13.27
N TRP A 124 6.27 7.84 12.77
CA TRP A 124 5.81 7.30 11.48
C TRP A 124 6.62 7.78 10.28
N ASP A 125 7.26 8.95 10.37
CA ASP A 125 7.99 9.62 9.30
C ASP A 125 9.48 9.26 9.24
N THR A 126 9.99 8.51 10.22
CA THR A 126 11.38 8.04 10.24
C THR A 126 11.58 6.87 9.26
N PRO A 127 12.40 7.04 8.20
CA PRO A 127 12.67 5.99 7.22
C PRO A 127 13.79 5.05 7.68
N GLY A 128 14.01 3.97 6.90
CA GLY A 128 15.13 3.05 7.12
C GLY A 128 15.00 2.18 8.38
N GLU A 129 16.14 1.66 8.84
CA GLU A 129 16.24 0.78 10.04
C GLU A 129 16.01 1.54 11.36
N GLU A 130 16.05 2.87 11.33
CA GLU A 130 15.78 3.74 12.47
C GLU A 130 14.26 3.96 12.70
N GLY A 131 13.43 3.55 11.75
CA GLY A 131 11.98 3.69 11.84
C GLY A 131 11.39 2.80 12.94
N ALA A 132 10.78 3.42 13.96
CA ALA A 132 10.15 2.71 15.08
C ALA A 132 8.73 2.19 14.77
N LEU A 133 8.20 2.46 13.58
CA LEU A 133 6.96 1.91 13.05
C LEU A 133 7.27 1.13 11.77
N TYR A 134 6.89 -0.15 11.73
CA TYR A 134 7.15 -1.03 10.59
C TYR A 134 5.89 -1.76 10.13
N VAL A 135 5.88 -2.14 8.86
CA VAL A 135 4.79 -2.93 8.29
C VAL A 135 4.94 -4.38 8.74
N GLN A 136 3.85 -4.98 9.20
CA GLN A 136 3.77 -6.41 9.55
C GLN A 136 2.99 -7.25 8.55
N GLY A 137 2.18 -6.60 7.70
CA GLY A 137 1.41 -7.27 6.67
C GLY A 137 0.31 -6.39 6.12
N GLY A 138 -0.60 -7.00 5.35
CA GLY A 138 -1.73 -6.31 4.75
C GLY A 138 -2.26 -7.04 3.52
N ASP A 139 -3.27 -6.44 2.91
CA ASP A 139 -3.95 -6.99 1.74
C ASP A 139 -4.50 -5.89 0.83
N ILE A 140 -4.81 -6.28 -0.41
CA ILE A 140 -5.47 -5.42 -1.39
C ILE A 140 -6.89 -5.95 -1.61
N GLY A 141 -7.87 -5.21 -1.11
CA GLY A 141 -9.30 -5.46 -1.31
C GLY A 141 -9.82 -4.88 -2.63
N ARG A 142 -10.96 -5.41 -3.10
CA ARG A 142 -11.68 -4.87 -4.26
C ARG A 142 -12.43 -3.59 -3.92
#